data_AF-A0A965B9Q2-F1
#
_entry.id   AF-A0A965B9Q2-F1
#
_cell.length_a   1.000
_cell.length_b   1.000
_cell.length_c   1.000
_cell.angle_alpha   90.00
_cell.angle_beta   90.00
_cell.angle_gamma   90.00
#
_symmetry.space_group_name_H-M   'P 1'
#
loop_
_entity.id
_entity.type
_entity.pdbx_description
1 polymer ?
#
loop_
_entity_poly.entity_id
_entity_poly.type
_entity_poly.pdbx_seq_one_letter_code
_entity_poly.pdbx_strand_id
1 'polypeptide(L)'
;TSGLALPDLPQWVQTLAARNGCQTNAVPLPTSGSVTGVHYLGGTHHADVVFYTVNGGGHTWPGGKPMTAAIVGKTTADVDATRLMWEFFQAHPLAK
;
A
#
# COMPACT_ATOMS: atom_id res chain seq x y z
N THR A 1 10.37 10.04 29.55
CA THR A 1 11.03 10.17 28.23
C THR A 1 10.03 9.81 27.16
N SER A 2 9.21 10.77 26.73
CA SER A 2 8.23 10.52 25.66
C SER A 2 8.95 10.60 24.32
N GLY A 3 9.47 9.47 23.85
CA GLY A 3 9.92 9.33 22.47
C GLY A 3 8.74 9.55 21.52
N LEU A 4 8.98 10.07 20.32
CA LEU A 4 7.93 10.24 19.31
C LEU A 4 7.22 8.89 19.10
N ALA A 5 5.95 8.80 19.52
CA ALA A 5 5.08 7.70 19.15
C ALA A 5 4.72 7.90 17.67
N LEU A 6 5.35 7.11 16.80
CA LEU A 6 4.95 7.07 15.40
C LEU A 6 3.62 6.32 15.29
N PRO A 7 2.68 6.79 14.44
CA PRO A 7 1.43 6.07 14.20
C PRO A 7 1.72 4.69 13.59
N ASP A 8 0.77 3.76 13.76
CA ASP A 8 0.79 2.53 12.97
C ASP A 8 0.60 2.84 11.47
N LEU A 9 0.92 1.85 10.61
CA LEU A 9 0.85 2.06 9.17
C LEU A 9 -0.56 2.44 8.68
N PRO A 10 -1.66 1.81 9.13
CA PRO A 10 -3.00 2.25 8.77
C PRO A 10 -3.30 3.72 9.12
N GLN A 11 -2.96 4.17 10.33
CA GLN A 11 -3.17 5.54 10.76
C GLN A 11 -2.28 6.53 9.98
N TRP A 12 -1.04 6.14 9.69
CA TRP A 12 -0.14 6.95 8.88
C TRP A 12 -0.67 7.14 7.45
N VAL A 13 -1.14 6.06 6.81
CA VAL A 13 -1.72 6.09 5.47
C VAL A 13 -3.00 6.93 5.43
N GLN A 14 -3.86 6.83 6.44
CA GLN A 14 -5.05 7.70 6.55
C GLN A 14 -4.65 9.19 6.61
N THR A 15 -3.60 9.51 7.37
CA THR A 15 -3.08 10.89 7.46
C THR A 15 -2.55 11.36 6.10
N LEU A 16 -1.88 10.49 5.34
CA LEU A 16 -1.42 10.79 3.98
C LEU A 16 -2.59 11.00 3.01
N ALA A 17 -3.60 10.14 3.06
CA ALA A 17 -4.80 10.27 2.24
C ALA A 17 -5.54 11.58 2.51
N ALA A 18 -5.71 11.94 3.79
CA ALA A 18 -6.30 13.22 4.19
C ALA A 18 -5.49 14.42 3.69
N ARG A 19 -4.15 14.35 3.77
CA ARG A 19 -3.26 15.38 3.20
C ARG A 19 -3.45 15.54 1.69
N ASN A 20 -3.69 14.45 0.97
CA ASN A 20 -3.95 14.50 -0.46
C ASN A 20 -5.38 14.98 -0.81
N GLY A 21 -6.24 15.21 0.18
CA GLY A 21 -7.64 15.59 -0.01
C GLY A 21 -8.56 14.43 -0.40
N CYS A 22 -8.15 13.19 -0.13
CA CYS A 22 -8.98 12.02 -0.41
C CYS A 22 -10.21 11.98 0.52
N GLN A 23 -11.23 11.24 0.09
CA GLN A 23 -12.36 10.87 0.93
C GLN A 23 -11.91 10.07 2.16
N THR A 24 -12.57 10.28 3.30
CA THR A 24 -12.23 9.61 4.56
C THR A 24 -12.65 8.13 4.58
N ASN A 25 -13.69 7.77 3.82
CA ASN A 25 -14.15 6.40 3.65
C ASN A 25 -13.35 5.70 2.56
N ALA A 26 -12.41 4.85 2.96
CA ALA A 26 -11.68 4.02 2.01
C ALA A 26 -12.58 2.91 1.43
N VAL A 27 -12.39 2.59 0.16
CA VAL A 27 -13.05 1.46 -0.51
C VAL A 27 -12.16 0.21 -0.40
N PRO A 28 -12.66 -0.92 0.11
CA PRO A 28 -11.89 -2.16 0.13
C PRO A 28 -11.56 -2.65 -1.29
N LEU A 29 -10.33 -3.12 -1.47
CA LEU A 29 -9.91 -3.80 -2.69
C LEU A 29 -10.23 -5.29 -2.64
N PRO A 30 -10.37 -5.97 -3.80
CA PRO A 30 -10.45 -7.42 -3.83
C PRO A 30 -9.25 -8.07 -3.15
N THR A 31 -9.53 -9.03 -2.27
CA THR A 31 -8.49 -9.84 -1.62
C THR A 31 -7.83 -10.76 -2.64
N SER A 32 -6.50 -10.85 -2.61
CA SER A 32 -5.74 -11.85 -3.35
C SER A 32 -4.89 -12.65 -2.37
N GLY A 33 -5.31 -13.88 -2.07
CA GLY A 33 -4.61 -14.75 -1.10
C GLY A 33 -4.39 -14.06 0.26
N SER A 34 -3.13 -13.84 0.60
CA SER A 34 -2.68 -13.17 1.83
C SER A 34 -2.74 -11.64 1.78
N VAL A 35 -3.09 -11.05 0.62
CA VAL A 35 -3.06 -9.60 0.40
C VAL A 35 -4.46 -9.02 0.45
N THR A 36 -4.65 -8.06 1.36
CA THR A 36 -5.84 -7.19 1.42
C THR A 36 -5.45 -5.75 1.07
N GLY A 37 -6.42 -4.89 0.80
CA GLY A 37 -6.11 -3.48 0.58
C GLY A 37 -7.31 -2.56 0.64
N VAL A 38 -7.03 -1.26 0.65
CA VAL A 38 -8.02 -0.19 0.62
C VAL A 38 -7.57 0.92 -0.33
N HIS A 39 -8.55 1.61 -0.92
CA HIS A 39 -8.34 2.75 -1.82
C HIS A 39 -9.05 3.98 -1.27
N TYR A 40 -8.28 5.01 -0.97
CA TYR A 40 -8.76 6.36 -0.68
C TYR A 40 -8.87 7.14 -1.99
N LEU A 41 -10.11 7.40 -2.40
CA LEU A 41 -10.46 8.02 -3.68
C LEU A 41 -10.55 9.53 -3.57
N GLY A 42 -10.48 10.19 -4.73
CA GLY A 42 -10.84 11.61 -4.87
C GLY A 42 -9.75 12.56 -4.38
N GLY A 43 -8.49 12.11 -4.38
CA GLY A 43 -7.35 12.96 -4.07
C GLY A 43 -7.26 14.13 -5.04
N THR A 44 -6.95 15.31 -4.50
CA THR A 44 -6.68 16.51 -5.32
C THR A 44 -5.50 16.24 -6.26
N HIS A 45 -5.55 16.77 -7.49
CA HIS A 45 -4.49 16.58 -8.50
C HIS A 45 -4.14 15.12 -8.80
N HIS A 46 -5.14 14.23 -8.83
CA HIS A 46 -4.96 12.78 -9.06
C HIS A 46 -4.09 12.09 -7.98
N ALA A 47 -4.08 12.62 -6.75
CA ALA A 47 -3.27 12.10 -5.65
C ALA A 47 -4.03 11.08 -4.79
N ASP A 48 -4.72 10.13 -5.40
CA ASP A 48 -5.35 9.01 -4.68
C ASP A 48 -4.32 8.20 -3.88
N VAL A 49 -4.77 7.49 -2.84
CA VAL A 49 -3.91 6.61 -2.04
C VAL A 49 -4.45 5.20 -2.05
N VAL A 50 -3.63 4.25 -2.52
CA VAL A 50 -3.94 2.83 -2.51
C VAL A 50 -3.00 2.12 -1.55
N PHE A 51 -3.54 1.40 -0.57
CA PHE A 51 -2.78 0.76 0.50
C PHE A 51 -3.04 -0.73 0.54
N TYR A 52 -2.00 -1.52 0.31
CA TYR A 52 -2.02 -2.98 0.39
C TYR A 52 -1.36 -3.47 1.68
N THR A 53 -1.96 -4.47 2.32
CA THR A 53 -1.43 -5.17 3.48
C THR A 53 -1.16 -6.63 3.11
N VAL A 54 0.07 -7.09 3.35
CA VAL A 54 0.46 -8.49 3.15
C VAL A 54 0.44 -9.22 4.49
N ASN A 55 -0.58 -10.03 4.72
CA ASN A 55 -0.77 -10.72 5.99
C ASN A 55 0.21 -11.89 6.13
N GLY A 56 1.02 -11.89 7.20
CA GLY A 56 2.06 -12.89 7.42
C GLY A 56 3.21 -12.84 6.40
N GLY A 57 3.34 -11.71 5.68
CA GLY A 57 4.46 -11.47 4.77
C GLY A 57 5.75 -11.17 5.51
N GLY A 58 6.87 -11.52 4.87
CA GLY A 58 8.19 -11.08 5.28
C GLY A 58 8.55 -9.68 4.77
N HIS A 59 9.74 -9.19 5.14
CA HIS A 59 10.35 -7.98 4.60
C HIS A 59 10.92 -8.24 3.19
N THR A 60 10.02 -8.48 2.23
CA THR A 60 10.34 -8.86 0.85
C THR A 60 9.44 -8.12 -0.14
N TRP A 61 9.78 -8.20 -1.43
CA TRP A 61 8.98 -7.60 -2.51
C TRP A 61 7.92 -8.58 -3.04
N PRO A 62 6.60 -8.31 -2.88
CA PRO A 62 5.55 -9.19 -3.40
C PRO A 62 5.63 -9.37 -4.92
N GLY A 63 5.55 -10.63 -5.37
CA GLY A 63 5.75 -11.02 -6.77
C GLY A 63 7.20 -10.98 -7.24
N GLY A 64 8.14 -10.55 -6.39
CA GLY A 64 9.56 -10.58 -6.66
C GLY A 64 10.18 -11.97 -6.50
N LYS A 65 11.45 -12.10 -6.90
CA LYS A 65 12.22 -13.33 -6.70
C LYS A 65 12.37 -13.60 -5.19
N PRO A 66 11.96 -14.78 -4.68
CA PRO A 66 12.11 -15.11 -3.28
C PRO A 66 13.58 -15.10 -2.84
N MET A 67 13.81 -14.62 -1.63
CA MET A 67 15.10 -14.71 -0.93
C MET A 67 15.01 -15.73 0.20
N THR A 68 16.12 -15.96 0.92
CA THR A 68 16.15 -16.90 2.04
C THR A 68 15.14 -16.49 3.12
N ALA A 69 14.06 -17.25 3.25
CA ALA A 69 12.95 -16.93 4.16
C ALA A 69 13.37 -16.85 5.64
N ALA A 70 14.46 -17.52 6.03
CA ALA A 70 15.00 -17.43 7.39
C ALA A 70 15.51 -16.02 7.76
N ILE A 71 15.83 -15.17 6.78
CA ILE A 71 16.35 -13.81 7.00
C ILE A 71 15.24 -12.77 6.82
N VAL A 72 14.48 -12.90 5.74
CA VAL A 72 13.54 -11.86 5.30
C VAL A 72 12.08 -12.28 5.40
N GLY A 73 11.78 -13.51 5.83
CA GLY A 73 10.42 -14.04 5.89
C GLY A 73 9.85 -14.45 4.54
N LYS A 74 8.54 -14.74 4.50
CA LYS A 74 7.83 -15.25 3.32
C LYS A 74 7.65 -14.17 2.26
N THR A 75 8.05 -14.46 1.03
CA THR A 75 7.64 -13.69 -0.15
C THR A 75 6.33 -14.24 -0.69
N THR A 76 5.30 -13.40 -0.80
CA THR A 76 4.05 -13.78 -1.45
C THR A 76 4.14 -13.59 -2.97
N ALA A 77 3.47 -14.48 -3.71
CA ALA A 77 3.24 -14.36 -5.15
C ALA A 77 1.77 -13.99 -5.47
N ASP A 78 0.94 -13.71 -4.44
CA ASP A 78 -0.48 -13.42 -4.61
C ASP A 78 -0.73 -12.10 -5.38
N VAL A 79 0.25 -11.20 -5.40
CA VAL A 79 0.25 -9.96 -6.19
C VAL A 79 1.65 -9.66 -6.72
N ASP A 80 1.72 -8.91 -7.81
CA ASP A 80 2.95 -8.30 -8.32
C ASP A 80 2.96 -6.81 -7.93
N ALA A 81 3.77 -6.45 -6.93
CA ALA A 81 3.83 -5.08 -6.43
C ALA A 81 4.34 -4.09 -7.48
N THR A 82 5.28 -4.51 -8.34
CA THR A 82 5.82 -3.65 -9.40
C THR A 82 4.74 -3.32 -10.42
N ARG A 83 3.98 -4.33 -10.86
CA ARG A 83 2.85 -4.14 -11.77
C ARG A 83 1.77 -3.25 -11.15
N LEU A 84 1.39 -3.48 -9.90
CA LEU A 84 0.40 -2.65 -9.20
C LEU A 84 0.81 -1.18 -9.11
N MET A 85 2.07 -0.91 -8.75
CA MET A 85 2.60 0.46 -8.72
C MET A 85 2.61 1.09 -10.11
N TRP A 86 2.98 0.34 -11.14
CA TRP A 86 2.98 0.83 -12.52
C TRP A 86 1.56 1.15 -13.02
N GLU A 87 0.59 0.29 -12.76
CA GLU A 87 -0.83 0.54 -13.05
C GLU A 87 -1.34 1.79 -12.34
N PHE A 88 -0.97 1.99 -11.07
CA PHE A 88 -1.31 3.19 -10.32
C PHE A 88 -0.79 4.46 -11.01
N PHE A 89 0.50 4.52 -11.35
CA PHE A 89 1.07 5.73 -11.97
C PHE A 89 0.55 5.99 -13.38
N GLN A 90 0.23 4.95 -14.15
CA GLN A 90 -0.42 5.12 -15.45
C GLN A 90 -1.84 5.70 -15.33
N ALA A 91 -2.58 5.32 -14.29
CA ALA A 91 -3.92 5.86 -14.00
C ALA A 91 -3.89 7.25 -13.35
N HIS A 92 -2.76 7.65 -12.75
CA HIS A 92 -2.56 8.93 -12.05
C HIS A 92 -1.35 9.69 -12.59
N PRO A 93 -1.36 10.09 -13.87
CA PRO A 93 -0.26 10.86 -14.43
C PRO A 93 -0.14 12.21 -13.71
N LEU A 94 1.11 12.63 -13.46
CA LEU A 94 1.38 13.95 -12.91
C LEU A 94 0.86 15.02 -13.88
N ALA A 95 -0.03 15.89 -13.39
CA ALA A 95 -0.49 17.03 -14.17
C ALA A 95 0.70 17.93 -14.55
N LYS A 96 0.73 18.37 -15.80
CA LYS A 96 1.75 19.30 -16.32
C LYS A 96 1.54 20.71 -15.82
#